data_AF-A0A957T395-F1
#
_entry.id   AF-A0A957T395-F1
#
_cell.length_a   1.000
_cell.length_b   1.000
_cell.length_c   1.000
_cell.angle_alpha   90.00
_cell.angle_beta   90.00
_cell.angle_gamma   90.00
#
_symmetry.space_group_name_H-M   'P 1'
#
loop_
_entity.id
_entity.type
_entity.pdbx_description
1 polymer ?
#
loop_
_entity_poly.entity_id
_entity_poly.type
_entity_poly.pdbx_seq_one_letter_code
_entity_poly.pdbx_strand_id
1 'polypeptide(L)' 'MPKVMAVTVTDDTLSVDLADGRTISVPVMWFPRLAYGTAAERANFQIAGAGYGIYWPDLDE' A
#
# COMPACT_ATOMS: atom_id res chain seq x y z
N MET A 1 -8.46 14.32 6.41
CA MET A 1 -7.94 13.43 5.35
C MET A 1 -8.82 12.20 5.33
N PRO A 2 -9.14 11.61 4.17
CA PRO A 2 -9.93 10.39 4.14
C PRO A 2 -9.08 9.20 4.65
N LYS A 3 -9.74 8.23 5.28
CA LYS A 3 -9.09 7.02 5.79
C LYS A 3 -8.90 6.00 4.68
N VAL A 4 -7.84 5.20 4.77
CA VAL A 4 -7.59 4.01 3.94
C VAL A 4 -8.64 2.95 4.26
N MET A 5 -9.32 2.46 3.23
CA MET A 5 -10.34 1.41 3.31
C MET A 5 -9.83 0.09 2.75
N ALA A 6 -9.14 0.13 1.62
CA ALA A 6 -8.52 -1.05 1.02
C ALA A 6 -7.20 -0.68 0.37
N VAL A 7 -6.31 -1.66 0.32
CA VAL A 7 -5.00 -1.57 -0.34
C VAL A 7 -4.88 -2.76 -1.27
N THR A 8 -4.56 -2.49 -2.53
CA THR A 8 -4.27 -3.51 -3.53
C THR A 8 -2.87 -3.27 -4.06
N VAL A 9 -2.03 -4.30 -4.02
CA VAL A 9 -0.68 -4.26 -4.59
C VAL A 9 -0.60 -5.29 -5.70
N THR A 10 -0.21 -4.84 -6.88
CA THR A 10 0.11 -5.70 -8.04
C THR A 10 1.61 -5.62 -8.32
N ASP A 11 2.09 -6.26 -9.38
CA ASP A 11 3.49 -6.11 -9.78
C ASP A 11 3.81 -4.69 -10.27
N ASP A 12 2.83 -3.98 -10.81
CA ASP A 12 3.03 -2.66 -11.43
C ASP A 12 2.50 -1.50 -10.59
N THR A 13 1.42 -1.71 -9.82
CA THR A 13 0.65 -0.63 -9.18
C THR A 13 0.27 -0.91 -7.72
N LEU A 14 0.41 0.12 -6.90
CA LEU A 14 -0.12 0.23 -5.55
C LEU A 14 -1.35 1.12 -5.61
N SER A 15 -2.50 0.57 -5.24
CA SER A 15 -3.79 1.24 -5.23
C SER A 15 -4.36 1.29 -3.81
N VAL A 16 -4.89 2.46 -3.45
CA VAL A 16 -5.45 2.73 -2.12
C VAL A 16 -6.84 3.32 -2.28
N ASP A 17 -7.84 2.60 -1.79
CA ASP A 17 -9.22 3.08 -1.73
C ASP A 17 -9.43 3.88 -0.46
N LEU A 18 -10.05 5.05 -0.61
CA LEU A 18 -10.26 6.01 0.45
C LEU A 18 -11.74 6.11 0.81
N ALA A 19 -12.02 6.39 2.09
CA ALA A 19 -13.39 6.45 2.62
C ALA A 19 -14.28 7.52 1.96
N ASP A 20 -13.71 8.46 1.20
CA ASP A 20 -14.44 9.47 0.44
C ASP A 20 -14.76 9.05 -1.01
N GLY A 21 -14.54 7.78 -1.34
CA GLY A 21 -14.87 7.19 -2.64
C GLY A 21 -13.80 7.39 -3.71
N ARG A 22 -12.63 7.94 -3.35
CA ARG A 22 -11.49 8.06 -4.26
C ARG A 22 -10.61 6.81 -4.19
N THR A 23 -9.96 6.51 -5.30
CA THR A 23 -8.85 5.56 -5.38
C THR A 23 -7.60 6.31 -5.82
N ILE A 24 -6.51 6.17 -5.07
CA ILE A 24 -5.19 6.67 -5.46
C ILE A 24 -4.37 5.49 -5.96
N SER A 25 -3.82 5.61 -7.17
CA SER A 25 -2.96 4.57 -7.76
C SER A 25 -1.62 5.17 -8.18
N VAL A 26 -0.55 4.50 -7.79
CA VAL A 26 0.84 4.88 -8.10
C VAL A 26 1.64 3.66 -8.54
N PRO A 27 2.69 3.83 -9.37
CA PRO A 27 3.57 2.73 -9.73
C PRO A 27 4.30 2.14 -8.51
N VAL A 28 4.34 0.81 -8.39
CA VAL A 28 5.07 0.11 -7.31
C VAL A 28 6.58 0.40 -7.39
N MET A 29 7.10 0.58 -8.59
CA MET A 29 8.51 0.93 -8.83
C MET A 29 8.98 2.22 -8.14
N TRP A 30 8.07 3.09 -7.68
CA TRP A 30 8.42 4.26 -6.87
C TRP A 30 8.87 3.90 -5.46
N PHE A 31 8.55 2.70 -4.99
CA PHE A 31 8.91 2.15 -3.69
C PHE A 31 9.83 0.94 -3.91
N PRO A 32 11.16 1.12 -3.97
CA PRO A 32 12.08 0.04 -4.35
C PRO A 32 11.93 -1.22 -3.48
N ARG A 33 11.68 -1.08 -2.18
CA ARG A 33 11.49 -2.23 -1.29
C ARG A 33 10.23 -3.02 -1.63
N LEU A 34 9.14 -2.32 -1.91
CA LEU A 34 7.90 -2.93 -2.39
C LEU A 34 8.10 -3.59 -3.76
N ALA A 35 8.82 -2.92 -4.68
CA ALA A 35 9.09 -3.43 -6.02
C ALA A 35 9.90 -4.72 -6.04
N TYR A 36 10.85 -4.89 -5.13
CA TYR A 36 11.65 -6.12 -5.01
C TYR A 36 11.08 -7.13 -3.99
N GLY A 37 10.06 -6.75 -3.22
CA GLY A 37 9.37 -7.64 -2.29
C GLY A 37 8.61 -8.76 -3.00
N THR A 38 8.56 -9.92 -2.36
CA THR A 38 7.76 -11.07 -2.80
C THR A 38 6.26 -10.79 -2.67
N ALA A 39 5.43 -11.56 -3.37
CA ALA A 39 3.97 -11.46 -3.24
C ALA A 39 3.48 -11.66 -1.80
N ALA A 40 4.16 -12.49 -1.00
CA ALA A 40 3.82 -12.73 0.40
C ALA A 40 4.13 -11.49 1.26
N GLU A 41 5.31 -10.91 1.10
CA GLU A 41 5.73 -9.70 1.82
C GLU A 41 4.82 -8.51 1.45
N ARG A 42 4.51 -8.32 0.16
CA ARG A 42 3.59 -7.26 -0.30
C ARG A 42 2.16 -7.44 0.21
N ALA A 43 1.72 -8.69 0.43
CA ALA A 43 0.41 -8.97 1.00
C ALA A 43 0.37 -8.75 2.52
N ASN A 44 1.52 -8.78 3.20
CA ASN A 44 1.63 -8.55 4.64
C ASN A 44 1.80 -7.06 4.94
N PHE A 45 0.71 -6.29 4.83
CA PHE A 45 0.69 -4.88 5.19
C PHE A 45 -0.25 -4.60 6.36
N GLN A 46 -0.06 -3.43 6.97
CA GLN A 46 -0.86 -2.92 8.06
C GLN A 46 -1.26 -1.48 7.77
N ILE A 47 -2.50 -1.12 8.09
CA ILE A 47 -2.92 0.27 8.05
C ILE A 47 -2.37 0.98 9.29
N ALA A 48 -1.51 1.97 9.06
CA ALA A 48 -0.78 2.71 10.09
C ALA A 48 -1.28 4.16 10.21
N GLY A 49 -0.71 4.90 11.17
CA GLY A 49 -0.96 6.34 11.32
C GLY A 49 -2.44 6.69 11.50
N ALA A 50 -3.16 5.96 12.35
CA ALA A 50 -4.59 6.15 12.61
C ALA A 50 -5.53 6.01 11.39
N GLY A 51 -5.10 5.25 10.36
CA GLY A 51 -5.91 5.00 9.17
C GLY A 51 -5.46 5.79 7.93
N TYR A 52 -4.31 6.45 7.98
CA TYR A 52 -3.84 7.34 6.91
C TYR A 52 -2.57 6.86 6.20
N GLY A 53 -1.89 5.86 6.75
CA GLY A 53 -0.68 5.28 6.17
C GLY A 53 -0.82 3.77 5.99
N ILE A 54 0.13 3.21 5.27
CA ILE A 54 0.27 1.77 5.07
C ILE A 54 1.71 1.43 5.42
N TYR A 55 1.91 0.35 6.16
CA TYR A 55 3.21 -0.14 6.58
C TYR A 55 3.35 -1.63 6.27
N TRP A 56 4.44 -2.02 5.62
CA TRP A 56 4.89 -3.37 5.33
C TRP A 56 6.00 -3.75 6.30
N PRO A 57 5.70 -4.47 7.40
CA PRO A 57 6.68 -4.85 8.40
C PRO A 57 7.83 -5.70 7.86
N ASP A 58 7.58 -6.58 6.89
CA ASP A 58 8.62 -7.46 6.34
C ASP A 58 9.61 -6.69 5.45
N LEU A 59 9.18 -5.56 4.89
CA LEU A 59 9.98 -4.70 4.01
C LEU A 59 10.48 -3.43 4.70
N ASP A 60 10.04 -3.20 5.94
CA ASP A 60 10.25 -1.96 6.70
C ASP A 60 9.90 -0.72 5.87
N GLU A 61 8.73 -0.73 5.23
CA GLU A 61 8.23 0.33 4.32
C GLU A 61 6.90 0.89 4.81
#